data_AF-A0A8T6ZWS0-F1
#
_entry.id   AF-A0A8T6ZWS0-F1
#
_cell.length_a   1.000
_cell.length_b   1.000
_cell.length_c   1.000
_cell.angle_alpha   90.00
_cell.angle_beta   90.00
_cell.angle_gamma   90.00
#
_symmetry.space_group_name_H-M   'P 1'
#
loop_
_entity.id
_entity.type
_entity.pdbx_description
1 polymer ?
#
loop_
_entity_poly.entity_id
_entity_poly.type
_entity_poly.pdbx_seq_one_letter_code
_entity_poly.pdbx_strand_id
1 'polypeptide(L)'
;MNDISGVPRGLVTTATAGLLLASGANVVTATEPCGSFGECKVIVEINSTDGDIGFHWLADGDDLLRTTIRDPDWRAVYTNRARGPLREQTLTETFGESAEPFCRESLKEDEDDRVVTLEEFRELWRDGPYYFIGLDSEREFLFGTTELTYFLPAAPENLTVAGGIVSWAPGSTLGECASEAELTELVSEGVLPIHPMHVPLESWEVVLELEDGSNRKFSVQLPPAQTSVTLPAEFISSLPPNTPAKAEVGAIGGDLSIGDNDNATFTELGDLCLNEQDDGCVED
;
A
#
# COMPACT_ATOMS: atom_id res chain seq x y z
N MET A 1 67.40 30.02 6.16
CA MET A 1 65.98 30.33 6.36
C MET A 1 65.31 29.92 5.06
N ASN A 2 64.84 28.67 5.02
CA ASN A 2 64.46 28.02 3.77
C ASN A 2 62.96 28.19 3.52
N ASP A 3 62.70 28.65 2.30
CA ASP A 3 61.45 28.61 1.57
C ASP A 3 61.05 27.14 1.29
N ILE A 4 59.82 26.75 1.62
CA ILE A 4 59.22 25.46 1.22
C ILE A 4 57.76 25.71 0.83
N SER A 5 57.60 25.96 -0.47
CA SER A 5 56.62 25.36 -1.38
C SER A 5 55.45 24.55 -0.80
N GLY A 6 54.24 25.06 -1.11
CA GLY A 6 53.10 24.34 -1.69
C GLY A 6 52.87 22.87 -1.34
N VAL A 7 51.88 22.63 -0.48
CA VAL A 7 51.15 21.36 -0.40
C VAL A 7 49.77 21.57 -1.06
N PRO A 8 49.35 20.75 -2.03
CA PRO A 8 48.04 20.88 -2.65
C PRO A 8 46.95 20.48 -1.65
N ARG A 9 45.89 21.30 -1.56
CA ARG A 9 44.67 20.94 -0.84
C ARG A 9 44.01 19.77 -1.59
N GLY A 10 44.13 18.59 -1.01
CA GLY A 10 43.37 17.42 -1.41
C GLY A 10 41.88 17.72 -1.34
N LEU A 11 41.19 17.50 -2.45
CA LEU A 11 39.75 17.50 -2.56
C LEU A 11 39.23 16.41 -1.60
N VAL A 12 38.64 16.81 -0.49
CA VAL A 12 37.87 15.90 0.36
C VAL A 12 36.56 15.66 -0.39
N THR A 13 36.51 14.60 -1.18
CA THR A 13 35.25 14.03 -1.66
C THR A 13 34.55 13.41 -0.46
N THR A 14 33.77 14.21 0.25
CA THR A 14 32.73 13.70 1.13
C THR A 14 31.72 13.00 0.23
N ALA A 15 31.84 11.68 0.12
CA ALA A 15 30.75 10.84 -0.34
C ALA A 15 29.66 10.93 0.73
N THR A 16 28.72 11.84 0.53
CA THR A 16 27.45 11.86 1.25
C THR A 16 26.71 10.60 0.82
N ALA A 17 26.82 9.54 1.63
CA ALA A 17 25.89 8.43 1.62
C ALA A 17 24.52 9.01 2.00
N GLY A 18 23.73 9.35 0.99
CA GLY A 18 22.34 9.74 1.16
C GLY A 18 21.55 8.52 1.61
N LEU A 19 21.19 8.48 2.88
CA LEU A 19 20.25 7.53 3.44
C LEU A 19 18.86 7.90 2.87
N LEU A 20 18.41 7.18 1.85
CA LEU A 20 17.04 7.23 1.38
C LEU A 20 16.18 6.47 2.41
N LEU A 21 15.66 7.21 3.38
CA LEU A 21 14.48 6.79 4.16
C LEU A 21 13.27 6.92 3.23
N ALA A 22 13.05 5.93 2.37
CA ALA A 22 11.79 5.79 1.66
C ALA A 22 10.80 5.10 2.61
N SER A 23 10.22 5.89 3.51
CA SER A 23 9.00 5.52 4.21
C SER A 23 7.89 5.34 3.17
N GLY A 24 7.36 4.12 3.02
CA GLY A 24 5.98 3.84 2.61
C GLY A 24 5.38 4.50 1.36
N ALA A 25 6.16 5.15 0.49
CA ALA A 25 5.65 5.63 -0.77
C ALA A 25 5.48 4.42 -1.69
N ASN A 26 4.27 3.86 -1.67
CA ASN A 26 3.67 3.23 -2.84
C ASN A 26 4.21 3.96 -4.07
N VAL A 27 4.69 3.25 -5.09
CA VAL A 27 4.95 3.89 -6.38
C VAL A 27 3.58 4.14 -7.00
N VAL A 28 2.84 5.06 -6.39
CA VAL A 28 1.65 5.67 -6.93
C VAL A 28 2.13 6.30 -8.23
N THR A 29 1.70 5.74 -9.35
CA THR A 29 1.57 6.58 -10.53
C THR A 29 0.70 7.74 -10.06
N ALA A 30 1.30 8.94 -9.91
CA ALA A 30 0.59 10.10 -9.35
C ALA A 30 -0.78 10.16 -10.03
N THR A 31 -1.83 9.87 -9.27
CA THR A 31 -3.17 9.87 -9.85
C THR A 31 -3.49 11.30 -10.27
N GLU A 32 -4.45 11.46 -11.18
CA GLU A 32 -4.79 12.80 -11.64
C GLU A 32 -5.20 13.70 -10.45
N PRO A 33 -4.84 14.99 -10.45
CA PRO A 33 -5.25 15.93 -9.42
C PRO A 33 -6.75 15.85 -9.14
N CYS A 34 -7.12 15.56 -7.89
CA CYS A 34 -8.51 15.51 -7.49
C CYS A 34 -8.99 16.93 -7.13
N GLY A 35 -9.31 17.73 -8.14
CA GLY A 35 -9.70 19.13 -7.94
C GLY A 35 -8.50 20.01 -7.58
N SER A 36 -8.48 20.58 -6.38
CA SER A 36 -7.40 21.48 -5.92
C SER A 36 -6.26 20.78 -5.18
N PHE A 37 -6.36 19.47 -4.97
CA PHE A 37 -5.31 18.65 -4.40
C PHE A 37 -4.45 18.07 -5.52
N GLY A 38 -3.15 17.87 -5.26
CA GLY A 38 -2.25 17.15 -6.15
C GLY A 38 -2.67 15.69 -6.30
N GLU A 39 -3.13 15.09 -5.21
CA GLU A 39 -3.75 13.77 -5.17
C GLU A 39 -4.73 13.66 -4.00
N CYS A 40 -5.82 12.91 -4.18
CA CYS A 40 -6.56 12.37 -3.07
C CYS A 40 -7.19 11.03 -3.41
N LYS A 41 -7.14 10.13 -2.44
CA LYS A 41 -7.52 8.75 -2.61
C LYS A 41 -8.19 8.24 -1.35
N VAL A 42 -9.24 7.43 -1.54
CA VAL A 42 -9.73 6.50 -0.52
C VAL A 42 -9.89 5.14 -1.18
N ILE A 43 -9.38 4.08 -0.57
CA ILE A 43 -9.43 2.72 -1.13
C ILE A 43 -9.72 1.70 -0.05
N VAL A 44 -10.18 0.55 -0.50
CA VAL A 44 -10.25 -0.69 0.26
C VAL A 44 -9.06 -1.56 -0.13
N GLU A 45 -8.35 -2.04 0.88
CA GLU A 45 -7.28 -3.04 0.74
C GLU A 45 -7.68 -4.31 1.49
N ILE A 46 -7.33 -5.46 0.96
CA ILE A 46 -7.53 -6.77 1.60
C ILE A 46 -6.19 -7.50 1.64
N ASN A 47 -5.76 -7.95 2.82
CA ASN A 47 -4.78 -9.02 2.92
C ASN A 47 -5.52 -10.35 2.79
N SER A 48 -5.37 -10.98 1.63
CA SER A 48 -6.03 -12.24 1.29
C SER A 48 -5.48 -13.45 2.07
N THR A 49 -4.29 -13.33 2.65
CA THR A 49 -3.61 -14.41 3.38
C THR A 49 -4.10 -14.47 4.81
N ASP A 50 -4.13 -13.31 5.47
CA ASP A 50 -4.55 -13.17 6.87
C ASP A 50 -6.06 -12.90 6.97
N GLY A 51 -6.67 -12.53 5.85
CA GLY A 51 -8.11 -12.30 5.69
C GLY A 51 -8.60 -11.14 6.54
N ASP A 52 -7.90 -10.02 6.47
CA ASP A 52 -8.31 -8.73 7.03
C ASP A 52 -8.65 -7.71 5.92
N ILE A 53 -9.18 -6.57 6.33
CA ILE A 53 -9.66 -5.53 5.41
C ILE A 53 -9.39 -4.12 5.96
N GLY A 54 -8.76 -3.28 5.14
CA GLY A 54 -8.34 -1.93 5.48
C GLY A 54 -9.04 -0.83 4.68
N PHE A 55 -9.25 0.33 5.31
CA PHE A 55 -9.61 1.59 4.65
C PHE A 55 -8.38 2.51 4.63
N HIS A 56 -7.89 2.84 3.45
CA HIS A 56 -6.70 3.67 3.27
C HIS A 56 -7.10 5.01 2.67
N TRP A 57 -6.36 6.05 3.02
CA TRP A 57 -6.54 7.37 2.41
C TRP A 57 -5.21 8.07 2.18
N LEU A 58 -5.21 8.94 1.17
CA LEU A 58 -4.11 9.86 0.86
C LEU A 58 -4.70 11.23 0.55
N ALA A 59 -4.06 12.27 1.08
CA ALA A 59 -4.32 13.66 0.74
C ALA A 59 -2.98 14.37 0.49
N ASP A 60 -2.74 14.79 -0.74
CA ASP A 60 -1.57 15.56 -1.14
C ASP A 60 -2.01 16.94 -1.62
N GLY A 61 -1.57 17.99 -0.92
CA GLY A 61 -1.90 19.36 -1.26
C GLY A 61 -0.89 20.34 -0.67
N ASP A 62 -0.67 21.43 -1.38
CA ASP A 62 0.35 22.40 -0.99
C ASP A 62 -0.05 23.22 0.25
N ASP A 63 0.92 23.43 1.13
CA ASP A 63 0.87 24.36 2.26
C ASP A 63 -0.35 24.21 3.20
N LEU A 64 -0.79 22.97 3.45
CA LEU A 64 -1.96 22.65 4.25
C LEU A 64 -1.76 22.96 5.75
N LEU A 65 -2.63 23.80 6.32
CA LEU A 65 -2.78 23.96 7.77
C LEU A 65 -3.69 22.88 8.39
N ARG A 66 -4.64 22.38 7.60
CA ARG A 66 -5.64 21.38 8.01
C ARG A 66 -6.19 20.66 6.80
N THR A 67 -6.44 19.36 6.96
CA THR A 67 -7.21 18.54 6.01
C THR A 67 -8.35 17.87 6.74
N THR A 68 -9.51 17.75 6.11
CA THR A 68 -10.66 17.00 6.63
C THR A 68 -11.25 16.16 5.51
N ILE A 69 -11.50 14.89 5.79
CA ILE A 69 -12.16 13.96 4.88
C ILE A 69 -13.58 13.74 5.37
N ARG A 70 -14.56 13.80 4.45
CA ARG A 70 -15.97 13.50 4.74
C ARG A 70 -16.49 12.37 3.88
N ASP A 71 -17.34 11.54 4.49
CA ASP A 71 -18.05 10.45 3.83
C ASP A 71 -19.18 10.98 2.91
N PRO A 72 -19.87 10.11 2.14
CA PRO A 72 -20.98 10.50 1.28
C PRO A 72 -22.16 11.16 2.01
N ASP A 73 -22.33 10.88 3.30
CA ASP A 73 -23.35 11.48 4.18
C ASP A 73 -22.86 12.79 4.84
N TRP A 74 -21.73 13.33 4.40
CA TRP A 74 -21.06 14.53 4.93
C TRP A 74 -20.56 14.42 6.38
N ARG A 75 -20.44 13.22 6.96
CA ARG A 75 -19.81 13.02 8.27
C ARG A 75 -18.30 13.09 8.14
N ALA A 76 -17.64 13.75 9.08
CA ALA A 76 -16.17 13.80 9.09
C ALA A 76 -15.61 12.48 9.59
N VAL A 77 -14.80 11.81 8.76
CA VAL A 77 -14.17 10.52 9.09
C VAL A 77 -12.71 10.69 9.49
N TYR A 78 -12.06 11.77 9.03
CA TYR A 78 -10.67 12.08 9.37
C TYR A 78 -10.41 13.58 9.43
N THR A 79 -9.47 14.00 10.28
CA THR A 79 -8.95 15.38 10.31
C THR A 79 -7.49 15.41 10.74
N ASN A 80 -6.62 15.93 9.88
CA ASN A 80 -5.25 16.30 10.24
C ASN A 80 -5.14 17.81 10.42
N ARG A 81 -4.28 18.27 11.34
CA ARG A 81 -4.06 19.70 11.60
C ARG A 81 -2.64 19.97 12.05
N ALA A 82 -1.95 20.85 11.33
CA ALA A 82 -0.65 21.39 11.72
C ALA A 82 -0.76 22.21 13.03
N ARG A 83 0.16 21.96 13.96
CA ARG A 83 0.24 22.66 15.27
C ARG A 83 1.66 23.12 15.56
N GLY A 84 1.78 24.16 16.40
CA GLY A 84 3.08 24.68 16.81
C GLY A 84 3.93 25.13 15.61
N PRO A 85 5.26 24.88 15.61
CA PRO A 85 6.14 25.21 14.49
C PRO A 85 5.74 24.56 13.16
N LEU A 86 5.16 23.36 13.17
CA LEU A 86 4.70 22.71 11.94
C LEU A 86 3.57 23.51 11.26
N ARG A 87 2.81 24.31 12.01
CA ARG A 87 1.82 25.22 11.42
C ARG A 87 2.46 26.33 10.57
N GLU A 88 3.72 26.67 10.84
CA GLU A 88 4.48 27.66 10.07
C GLU A 88 5.18 27.03 8.85
N GLN A 89 5.43 25.71 8.89
CA GLN A 89 6.00 24.93 7.79
C GLN A 89 4.97 24.22 6.92
N THR A 90 3.72 24.16 7.38
CA THR A 90 2.58 23.49 6.75
C THR A 90 2.76 21.98 6.53
N LEU A 91 1.66 21.32 6.19
CA LEU A 91 1.65 19.92 5.73
C LEU A 91 1.61 19.93 4.20
N THR A 92 2.20 18.91 3.58
CA THR A 92 2.09 18.70 2.13
C THR A 92 1.27 17.44 1.86
N GLU A 93 1.65 16.34 2.51
CA GLU A 93 1.01 15.05 2.30
C GLU A 93 0.56 14.45 3.63
N THR A 94 -0.53 13.70 3.59
CA THR A 94 -0.95 12.81 4.66
C THR A 94 -1.50 11.54 4.06
N PHE A 95 -0.84 10.42 4.36
CA PHE A 95 -1.37 9.08 4.13
C PHE A 95 -1.73 8.43 5.48
N GLY A 96 -2.63 7.48 5.45
CA GLY A 96 -2.93 6.63 6.59
C GLY A 96 -3.91 5.52 6.25
N GLU A 97 -4.03 4.59 7.18
CA GLU A 97 -4.89 3.43 7.10
C GLU A 97 -5.66 3.24 8.40
N SER A 98 -6.80 2.56 8.33
CA SER A 98 -7.51 2.07 9.50
C SER A 98 -6.80 0.85 10.08
N ALA A 99 -7.01 0.55 11.36
CA ALA A 99 -6.74 -0.80 11.85
C ALA A 99 -7.60 -1.81 11.06
N GLU A 100 -7.02 -2.96 10.74
CA GLU A 100 -7.58 -3.95 9.82
C GLU A 100 -8.25 -5.08 10.61
N PRO A 101 -9.58 -5.09 10.72
CA PRO A 101 -10.29 -6.22 11.33
C PRO A 101 -10.26 -7.44 10.42
N PHE A 102 -10.32 -8.62 11.03
CA PHE A 102 -10.53 -9.87 10.29
C PHE A 102 -11.91 -9.89 9.60
N CYS A 103 -11.96 -10.45 8.41
CA CYS A 103 -13.18 -10.64 7.63
C CYS A 103 -14.14 -11.67 8.24
N ARG A 104 -13.65 -12.58 9.09
CA ARG A 104 -14.44 -13.66 9.70
C ARG A 104 -13.90 -14.11 11.06
N GLU A 105 -14.79 -14.65 11.88
CA GLU A 105 -14.48 -15.10 13.25
C GLU A 105 -13.42 -16.20 13.31
N SER A 106 -13.35 -17.07 12.30
CA SER A 106 -12.39 -18.19 12.30
C SER A 106 -10.94 -17.78 12.11
N LEU A 107 -10.67 -16.52 11.71
CA LEU A 107 -9.32 -16.00 11.47
C LEU A 107 -8.74 -15.25 12.66
N LYS A 108 -9.55 -14.99 13.71
CA LYS A 108 -9.06 -14.33 14.91
C LYS A 108 -7.90 -15.10 15.52
N GLU A 109 -6.87 -14.39 15.92
CA GLU A 109 -5.73 -14.94 16.65
C GLU A 109 -5.97 -14.83 18.16
N ASP A 110 -6.58 -13.72 18.59
CA ASP A 110 -6.89 -13.38 19.97
C ASP A 110 -8.39 -13.10 20.19
N GLU A 111 -8.87 -13.31 21.41
CA GLU A 111 -10.29 -13.08 21.78
C GLU A 111 -10.73 -11.62 21.60
N ASP A 112 -9.80 -10.68 21.74
CA ASP A 112 -10.05 -9.23 21.61
C ASP A 112 -10.01 -8.76 20.15
N ASP A 113 -9.64 -9.62 19.20
CA ASP A 113 -9.59 -9.24 17.79
C ASP A 113 -10.98 -8.90 17.26
N ARG A 114 -11.01 -7.85 16.46
CA ARG A 114 -12.24 -7.35 15.86
C ARG A 114 -12.49 -8.08 14.56
N VAL A 115 -13.73 -8.52 14.39
CA VAL A 115 -14.23 -9.07 13.13
C VAL A 115 -15.18 -8.06 12.52
N VAL A 116 -15.02 -7.83 11.22
CA VAL A 116 -15.92 -7.02 10.40
C VAL A 116 -16.04 -7.73 9.06
N THR A 117 -17.22 -8.28 8.79
CA THR A 117 -17.51 -8.92 7.49
C THR A 117 -17.47 -7.89 6.35
N LEU A 118 -17.36 -8.33 5.10
CA LEU A 118 -17.38 -7.44 3.93
C LEU A 118 -18.65 -6.57 3.87
N GLU A 119 -19.80 -7.12 4.26
CA GLU A 119 -21.06 -6.38 4.33
C GLU A 119 -21.00 -5.27 5.40
N GLU A 120 -20.57 -5.61 6.62
CA GLU A 120 -20.42 -4.64 7.71
C GLU A 120 -19.35 -3.58 7.40
N PHE A 121 -18.26 -3.97 6.75
CA PHE A 121 -17.21 -3.04 6.33
C PHE A 121 -17.76 -2.02 5.35
N ARG A 122 -18.56 -2.47 4.38
CA ARG A 122 -19.28 -1.59 3.44
C ARG A 122 -20.28 -0.67 4.12
N GLU A 123 -20.96 -1.13 5.17
CA GLU A 123 -21.84 -0.26 5.95
C GLU A 123 -21.07 0.82 6.73
N LEU A 124 -19.88 0.49 7.24
CA LEU A 124 -18.98 1.44 7.91
C LEU A 124 -18.37 2.46 6.94
N TRP A 125 -17.94 1.98 5.77
CA TRP A 125 -17.29 2.75 4.71
C TRP A 125 -18.12 2.70 3.44
N ARG A 126 -19.18 3.50 3.41
CA ARG A 126 -20.16 3.51 2.32
C ARG A 126 -19.51 3.85 0.99
N ASP A 127 -19.89 3.13 -0.06
CA ASP A 127 -19.54 3.49 -1.42
C ASP A 127 -20.10 4.87 -1.80
N GLY A 128 -19.36 5.57 -2.67
CA GLY A 128 -19.72 6.89 -3.17
C GLY A 128 -18.63 7.94 -2.95
N PRO A 129 -18.98 9.23 -3.12
CA PRO A 129 -18.00 10.31 -3.09
C PRO A 129 -17.51 10.61 -1.68
N TYR A 130 -16.19 10.60 -1.52
CA TYR A 130 -15.49 11.12 -0.36
C TYR A 130 -14.92 12.50 -0.67
N TYR A 131 -15.12 13.45 0.25
CA TYR A 131 -14.80 14.85 0.05
C TYR A 131 -13.59 15.26 0.87
N PHE A 132 -12.56 15.77 0.19
CA PHE A 132 -11.35 16.30 0.79
C PHE A 132 -11.46 17.82 0.88
N ILE A 133 -11.28 18.36 2.09
CA ILE A 133 -11.37 19.79 2.36
C ILE A 133 -10.09 20.23 3.07
N GLY A 134 -9.27 20.99 2.35
CA GLY A 134 -8.03 21.59 2.82
C GLY A 134 -8.23 23.03 3.25
N LEU A 135 -7.43 23.50 4.20
CA LEU A 135 -7.23 24.92 4.49
C LEU A 135 -5.73 25.19 4.39
N ASP A 136 -5.32 26.03 3.45
CA ASP A 136 -3.92 26.35 3.22
C ASP A 136 -3.40 27.48 4.15
N SER A 137 -2.13 27.86 3.97
CA SER A 137 -1.46 28.92 4.72
C SER A 137 -2.02 30.33 4.44
N GLU A 138 -2.59 30.54 3.26
CA GLU A 138 -3.25 31.79 2.84
C GLU A 138 -4.70 31.88 3.35
N ARG A 139 -5.19 30.80 3.98
CA ARG A 139 -6.56 30.60 4.48
C ARG A 139 -7.59 30.44 3.38
N GLU A 140 -7.17 29.97 2.22
CA GLU A 140 -8.07 29.54 1.16
C GLU A 140 -8.44 28.07 1.36
N PHE A 141 -9.62 27.71 0.86
CA PHE A 141 -10.09 26.33 0.93
C PHE A 141 -9.72 25.60 -0.34
N LEU A 142 -9.11 24.42 -0.17
CA LEU A 142 -8.88 23.45 -1.24
C LEU A 142 -9.98 22.40 -1.18
N PHE A 143 -10.49 21.99 -2.35
CA PHE A 143 -11.53 20.98 -2.45
C PHE A 143 -11.10 19.87 -3.40
N GLY A 144 -11.27 18.63 -2.95
CA GLY A 144 -11.07 17.43 -3.75
C GLY A 144 -12.18 16.43 -3.52
N THR A 145 -12.36 15.51 -4.46
CA THR A 145 -13.36 14.43 -4.37
C THR A 145 -12.79 13.20 -5.06
N THR A 146 -12.99 12.05 -4.44
CA THR A 146 -12.66 10.74 -5.02
C THR A 146 -13.78 9.76 -4.65
N GLU A 147 -13.98 8.71 -5.45
CA GLU A 147 -15.05 7.74 -5.26
C GLU A 147 -14.51 6.50 -4.54
N LEU A 148 -15.10 6.13 -3.41
CA LEU A 148 -14.88 4.81 -2.81
C LEU A 148 -15.79 3.80 -3.51
N THR A 149 -15.21 2.71 -3.99
CA THR A 149 -15.97 1.61 -4.59
C THR A 149 -15.68 0.28 -3.91
N TYR A 150 -16.45 -0.75 -4.23
CA TYR A 150 -16.21 -2.14 -3.79
C TYR A 150 -15.89 -3.07 -4.97
N PHE A 151 -15.30 -2.53 -6.04
CA PHE A 151 -14.72 -3.34 -7.10
C PHE A 151 -13.38 -3.90 -6.63
N LEU A 152 -13.43 -4.94 -5.81
CA LEU A 152 -12.26 -5.56 -5.19
C LEU A 152 -11.64 -6.57 -6.16
N PRO A 153 -10.38 -6.39 -6.61
CA PRO A 153 -9.74 -7.32 -7.51
C PRO A 153 -9.53 -8.69 -6.85
N ALA A 154 -9.49 -9.76 -7.64
CA ALA A 154 -9.17 -11.08 -7.10
C ALA A 154 -7.73 -11.13 -6.57
N ALA A 155 -7.55 -11.79 -5.43
CA ALA A 155 -6.25 -12.09 -4.84
C ALA A 155 -5.36 -12.85 -5.84
N PRO A 156 -4.07 -12.52 -5.96
CA PRO A 156 -3.13 -13.40 -6.65
C PRO A 156 -3.03 -14.78 -5.96
N GLU A 157 -2.68 -15.81 -6.73
CA GLU A 157 -2.57 -17.18 -6.23
C GLU A 157 -1.22 -17.77 -6.62
N ASN A 158 -0.84 -18.90 -5.98
CA ASN A 158 0.39 -19.63 -6.28
C ASN A 158 1.64 -18.73 -6.20
N LEU A 159 1.69 -17.83 -5.23
CA LEU A 159 2.86 -17.00 -4.96
C LEU A 159 4.05 -17.88 -4.57
N THR A 160 5.19 -17.68 -5.22
CA THR A 160 6.45 -18.38 -4.93
C THR A 160 7.63 -17.45 -5.07
N VAL A 161 8.65 -17.63 -4.22
CA VAL A 161 9.97 -17.02 -4.39
C VAL A 161 11.00 -18.12 -4.57
N ALA A 162 11.59 -18.22 -5.76
CA ALA A 162 12.57 -19.26 -6.07
C ALA A 162 13.64 -18.75 -7.03
N GLY A 163 14.92 -19.00 -6.71
CA GLY A 163 16.05 -18.61 -7.57
C GLY A 163 16.13 -17.11 -7.87
N GLY A 164 15.68 -16.27 -6.93
CA GLY A 164 15.61 -14.81 -7.09
C GLY A 164 14.48 -14.32 -7.99
N ILE A 165 13.48 -15.17 -8.26
CA ILE A 165 12.28 -14.80 -9.02
C ILE A 165 11.08 -14.89 -8.08
N VAL A 166 10.31 -13.81 -8.02
CA VAL A 166 8.97 -13.80 -7.44
C VAL A 166 7.99 -14.08 -8.58
N SER A 167 7.11 -15.06 -8.42
CA SER A 167 6.08 -15.41 -9.42
C SER A 167 4.76 -15.75 -8.77
N TRP A 168 3.67 -15.48 -9.50
CA TRP A 168 2.30 -15.70 -9.06
C TRP A 168 1.41 -16.07 -10.26
N ALA A 169 0.15 -16.35 -9.99
CA ALA A 169 -0.92 -16.47 -10.96
C ALA A 169 -2.05 -15.50 -10.60
N PRO A 170 -2.85 -15.02 -11.57
CA PRO A 170 -4.12 -14.37 -11.25
C PRO A 170 -5.03 -15.37 -10.53
N GLY A 171 -5.66 -14.96 -9.44
CA GLY A 171 -6.62 -15.79 -8.73
C GLY A 171 -8.07 -15.49 -9.11
N SER A 172 -8.97 -16.00 -8.27
CA SER A 172 -10.42 -15.89 -8.49
C SER A 172 -11.21 -15.37 -7.29
N THR A 173 -10.63 -15.40 -6.09
CA THR A 173 -11.32 -15.10 -4.83
C THR A 173 -10.73 -13.90 -4.10
N LEU A 174 -11.20 -13.60 -2.88
CA LEU A 174 -10.57 -12.63 -1.97
C LEU A 174 -9.74 -13.35 -0.89
N GLY A 175 -9.19 -14.52 -1.22
CA GLY A 175 -8.47 -15.39 -0.28
C GLY A 175 -9.30 -15.78 0.94
N GLU A 176 -8.71 -15.62 2.12
CA GLU A 176 -9.33 -15.93 3.41
C GLU A 176 -10.49 -15.00 3.76
N CYS A 177 -10.67 -13.86 3.09
CA CYS A 177 -11.84 -13.00 3.32
C CYS A 177 -13.13 -13.58 2.73
N ALA A 178 -13.09 -14.18 1.55
CA ALA A 178 -14.26 -14.76 0.90
C ALA A 178 -13.90 -15.85 -0.11
N SER A 179 -14.50 -17.03 0.05
CA SER A 179 -14.42 -18.15 -0.90
C SER A 179 -15.30 -17.93 -2.14
N GLU A 180 -15.05 -18.69 -3.21
CA GLU A 180 -15.82 -18.63 -4.47
C GLU A 180 -17.35 -18.75 -4.26
N ALA A 181 -17.78 -19.64 -3.35
CA ALA A 181 -19.19 -19.84 -3.08
C ALA A 181 -19.81 -18.61 -2.37
N GLU A 182 -19.08 -18.01 -1.43
CA GLU A 182 -19.50 -16.81 -0.71
C GLU A 182 -19.54 -15.59 -1.64
N LEU A 183 -18.57 -15.46 -2.55
CA LEU A 183 -18.54 -14.37 -3.53
C LEU A 183 -19.76 -14.38 -4.46
N THR A 184 -20.27 -15.55 -4.82
CA THR A 184 -21.52 -15.66 -5.58
C THR A 184 -22.70 -15.09 -4.78
N GLU A 185 -22.79 -15.40 -3.49
CA GLU A 185 -23.83 -14.86 -2.59
C GLU A 185 -23.69 -13.34 -2.47
N LEU A 186 -22.49 -12.84 -2.13
CA LEU A 186 -22.19 -11.41 -1.94
C LEU A 186 -22.51 -10.56 -3.16
N VAL A 187 -22.26 -11.06 -4.37
CA VAL A 187 -22.66 -10.39 -5.61
C VAL A 187 -24.18 -10.43 -5.80
N SER A 188 -24.82 -11.57 -5.50
CA SER A 188 -26.27 -11.71 -5.63
C SER A 188 -27.07 -10.83 -4.67
N GLU A 189 -26.53 -10.59 -3.47
CA GLU A 189 -27.07 -9.71 -2.44
C GLU A 189 -26.70 -8.23 -2.69
N GLY A 190 -25.78 -7.98 -3.63
CA GLY A 190 -25.33 -6.65 -3.99
C GLY A 190 -24.37 -6.02 -2.98
N VAL A 191 -23.73 -6.82 -2.12
CA VAL A 191 -22.62 -6.40 -1.27
C VAL A 191 -21.42 -6.02 -2.14
N LEU A 192 -21.08 -6.88 -3.11
CA LEU A 192 -20.10 -6.60 -4.15
C LEU A 192 -20.80 -6.27 -5.49
N PRO A 193 -20.30 -5.29 -6.24
CA PRO A 193 -20.90 -4.90 -7.53
C PRO A 193 -20.72 -5.97 -8.61
N ILE A 194 -19.57 -6.65 -8.62
CA ILE A 194 -19.23 -7.76 -9.52
C ILE A 194 -18.32 -8.76 -8.81
N HIS A 195 -18.15 -9.95 -9.41
CA HIS A 195 -17.20 -10.94 -8.90
C HIS A 195 -15.76 -10.42 -9.00
N PRO A 196 -14.89 -10.64 -7.99
CA PRO A 196 -13.49 -10.17 -7.99
C PRO A 196 -12.70 -10.56 -9.23
N MET A 197 -12.87 -11.79 -9.74
CA MET A 197 -12.22 -12.26 -10.97
C MET A 197 -12.57 -11.46 -12.24
N HIS A 198 -13.62 -10.64 -12.19
CA HIS A 198 -14.08 -9.81 -13.31
C HIS A 198 -13.72 -8.33 -13.13
N VAL A 199 -13.13 -7.95 -12.00
CA VAL A 199 -12.59 -6.60 -11.80
C VAL A 199 -11.36 -6.44 -12.71
N PRO A 200 -11.33 -5.43 -13.60
CA PRO A 200 -10.14 -5.14 -14.38
C PRO A 200 -8.95 -4.84 -13.47
N LEU A 201 -7.77 -5.30 -13.86
CA LEU A 201 -6.51 -4.98 -13.18
C LEU A 201 -5.79 -3.86 -13.91
N GLU A 202 -5.31 -2.86 -13.16
CA GLU A 202 -4.40 -1.84 -13.68
C GLU A 202 -2.96 -2.31 -13.62
N SER A 203 -2.58 -2.93 -12.50
CA SER A 203 -1.22 -3.36 -12.25
C SER A 203 -1.14 -4.46 -11.21
N TRP A 204 0.04 -5.04 -11.10
CA TRP A 204 0.48 -5.81 -9.94
C TRP A 204 1.46 -4.97 -9.15
N GLU A 205 1.37 -5.01 -7.82
CA GLU A 205 2.43 -4.52 -6.94
C GLU A 205 3.16 -5.72 -6.33
N VAL A 206 4.49 -5.74 -6.43
CA VAL A 206 5.31 -6.77 -5.78
C VAL A 206 6.14 -6.10 -4.72
N VAL A 207 6.02 -6.58 -3.48
CA VAL A 207 6.82 -6.13 -2.34
C VAL A 207 7.60 -7.31 -1.78
N LEU A 208 8.88 -7.12 -1.51
CA LEU A 208 9.72 -8.07 -0.78
C LEU A 208 10.38 -7.30 0.36
N GLU A 209 10.01 -7.64 1.59
CA GLU A 209 10.49 -7.00 2.81
C GLU A 209 11.48 -7.92 3.52
N LEU A 210 12.59 -7.35 4.01
CA LEU A 210 13.55 -8.10 4.82
C LEU A 210 13.17 -8.03 6.29
N GLU A 211 13.15 -9.17 6.95
CA GLU A 211 12.83 -9.33 8.38
C GLU A 211 14.12 -9.41 9.22
N ASP A 212 15.18 -8.74 8.77
CA ASP A 212 16.50 -8.69 9.42
C ASP A 212 16.69 -7.44 10.31
N GLY A 213 15.61 -6.68 10.53
CA GLY A 213 15.61 -5.42 11.27
C GLY A 213 16.16 -4.21 10.50
N SER A 214 16.51 -4.36 9.21
CA SER A 214 17.04 -3.26 8.38
C SER A 214 15.95 -2.39 7.74
N ASN A 215 14.69 -2.82 7.76
CA ASN A 215 13.56 -2.21 7.04
C ASN A 215 13.83 -2.03 5.53
N ARG A 216 14.74 -2.82 4.97
CA ARG A 216 15.01 -2.79 3.53
C ARG A 216 13.91 -3.54 2.81
N LYS A 217 13.44 -2.97 1.71
CA LYS A 217 12.48 -3.62 0.82
C LYS A 217 12.81 -3.41 -0.64
N PHE A 218 12.33 -4.33 -1.47
CA PHE A 218 12.19 -4.18 -2.91
C PHE A 218 10.70 -4.04 -3.22
N SER A 219 10.29 -2.95 -3.86
CA SER A 219 8.92 -2.77 -4.34
C SER A 219 8.93 -2.35 -5.81
N VAL A 220 8.01 -2.90 -6.59
CA VAL A 220 7.84 -2.59 -8.01
C VAL A 220 6.39 -2.79 -8.44
N GLN A 221 5.88 -1.88 -9.26
CA GLN A 221 4.63 -2.07 -9.98
C GLN A 221 4.86 -2.58 -11.40
N LEU A 222 4.01 -3.51 -11.83
CA LEU A 222 4.14 -4.26 -13.08
C LEU A 222 2.81 -4.27 -13.83
N PRO A 223 2.83 -4.31 -15.17
CA PRO A 223 1.59 -4.34 -15.94
C PRO A 223 0.81 -5.66 -15.71
N PRO A 224 -0.51 -5.68 -15.93
CA PRO A 224 -1.38 -6.83 -15.60
C PRO A 224 -0.99 -8.13 -16.31
N ALA A 225 -0.37 -8.02 -17.49
CA ALA A 225 0.07 -9.16 -18.29
C ALA A 225 1.32 -9.87 -17.73
N GLN A 226 2.01 -9.28 -16.74
CA GLN A 226 3.21 -9.83 -16.14
C GLN A 226 2.87 -10.57 -14.84
N THR A 227 3.38 -11.79 -14.68
CA THR A 227 3.09 -12.65 -13.51
C THR A 227 4.37 -13.16 -12.83
N SER A 228 5.48 -12.45 -13.05
CA SER A 228 6.76 -12.73 -12.39
C SER A 228 7.69 -11.53 -12.47
N VAL A 229 8.60 -11.40 -11.51
CA VAL A 229 9.69 -10.42 -11.54
C VAL A 229 10.98 -11.02 -11.00
N THR A 230 12.09 -10.68 -11.63
CA THR A 230 13.42 -11.05 -11.14
C THR A 230 13.92 -9.98 -10.19
N LEU A 231 14.28 -10.39 -8.98
CA LEU A 231 14.92 -9.52 -8.00
C LEU A 231 16.30 -9.10 -8.51
N PRO A 232 16.72 -7.83 -8.30
CA PRO A 232 18.04 -7.39 -8.72
C PRO A 232 19.15 -8.25 -8.09
N ALA A 233 20.12 -8.69 -8.90
CA ALA A 233 21.19 -9.55 -8.42
C ALA A 233 22.06 -8.85 -7.35
N GLU A 234 22.23 -7.54 -7.47
CA GLU A 234 22.89 -6.70 -6.47
C GLU A 234 22.12 -6.64 -5.15
N PHE A 235 20.78 -6.64 -5.19
CA PHE A 235 19.95 -6.68 -4.00
C PHE A 235 20.19 -8.00 -3.27
N ILE A 236 20.02 -9.13 -3.96
CA ILE A 236 20.22 -10.47 -3.41
C ILE A 236 21.66 -10.65 -2.90
N SER A 237 22.67 -10.33 -3.70
CA SER A 237 24.08 -10.53 -3.32
C SER A 237 24.56 -9.67 -2.15
N SER A 238 23.81 -8.61 -1.82
CA SER A 238 24.08 -7.78 -0.63
C SER A 238 23.57 -8.38 0.67
N LEU A 239 22.75 -9.42 0.61
CA LEU A 239 22.13 -10.04 1.78
C LEU A 239 23.03 -11.12 2.36
N PRO A 240 23.13 -11.23 3.70
CA PRO A 240 23.67 -12.42 4.35
C PRO A 240 22.96 -13.71 3.86
N PRO A 241 23.62 -14.88 3.97
CA PRO A 241 22.94 -16.16 3.79
C PRO A 241 21.77 -16.31 4.76
N ASN A 242 20.72 -17.02 4.35
CA ASN A 242 19.51 -17.29 5.15
C ASN A 242 18.85 -16.02 5.73
N THR A 243 18.79 -14.94 4.95
CA THR A 243 18.14 -13.70 5.39
C THR A 243 16.61 -13.91 5.40
N PRO A 244 15.94 -13.74 6.55
CA PRO A 244 14.49 -13.87 6.64
C PRO A 244 13.80 -12.74 5.87
N ALA A 245 12.70 -13.07 5.20
CA ALA A 245 11.96 -12.14 4.38
C ALA A 245 10.49 -12.55 4.25
N LYS A 246 9.68 -11.57 3.85
CA LYS A 246 8.29 -11.74 3.43
C LYS A 246 8.12 -11.20 2.02
N ALA A 247 7.38 -11.91 1.17
CA ALA A 247 7.01 -11.42 -0.16
C ALA A 247 5.50 -11.25 -0.25
N GLU A 248 5.07 -10.20 -0.94
CA GLU A 248 3.67 -9.87 -1.15
C GLU A 248 3.46 -9.52 -2.62
N VAL A 249 2.31 -9.92 -3.14
CA VAL A 249 1.84 -9.48 -4.46
C VAL A 249 0.42 -8.95 -4.32
N GLY A 250 0.22 -7.71 -4.72
CA GLY A 250 -1.09 -7.04 -4.77
C GLY A 250 -1.64 -7.01 -6.17
N ALA A 251 -2.90 -7.42 -6.33
CA ALA A 251 -3.70 -7.07 -7.49
C ALA A 251 -4.26 -5.66 -7.29
N ILE A 252 -3.93 -4.71 -8.18
CA ILE A 252 -4.48 -3.35 -8.14
C ILE A 252 -5.59 -3.23 -9.17
N GLY A 253 -6.78 -2.83 -8.73
CA GLY A 253 -7.91 -2.59 -9.62
C GLY A 253 -7.59 -1.51 -10.65
N GLY A 254 -8.28 -1.55 -11.80
CA GLY A 254 -8.11 -0.56 -12.86
C GLY A 254 -9.38 0.18 -13.21
N ASP A 255 -9.21 1.18 -14.08
CA ASP A 255 -10.24 2.16 -14.44
C ASP A 255 -11.57 1.48 -14.80
N LEU A 256 -12.60 1.89 -14.08
CA LEU A 256 -13.97 1.52 -14.35
C LEU A 256 -14.62 2.71 -15.05
N SER A 257 -15.71 2.50 -15.79
CA SER A 257 -16.46 3.61 -16.41
C SER A 257 -17.02 4.66 -15.42
N ILE A 258 -16.75 4.51 -14.12
CA ILE A 258 -17.16 5.35 -13.00
C ILE A 258 -15.97 6.04 -12.30
N GLY A 259 -14.72 5.83 -12.74
CA GLY A 259 -13.50 6.40 -12.16
C GLY A 259 -12.42 5.35 -11.87
N ASP A 260 -11.26 5.84 -11.43
CA ASP A 260 -10.12 5.02 -11.01
C ASP A 260 -10.53 4.10 -9.84
N ASN A 261 -10.18 2.81 -9.94
CA ASN A 261 -10.47 1.81 -8.92
C ASN A 261 -9.15 1.28 -8.35
N ASP A 262 -8.54 2.04 -7.45
CA ASP A 262 -7.26 1.65 -6.84
C ASP A 262 -7.41 0.70 -5.65
N ASN A 263 -8.58 0.06 -5.49
CA ASN A 263 -8.74 -1.00 -4.51
C ASN A 263 -7.75 -2.13 -4.77
N ALA A 264 -7.25 -2.74 -3.71
CA ALA A 264 -6.20 -3.72 -3.79
C ALA A 264 -6.54 -5.00 -3.02
N THR A 265 -5.96 -6.12 -3.46
CA THR A 265 -5.99 -7.37 -2.71
C THR A 265 -4.63 -8.03 -2.80
N PHE A 266 -3.98 -8.18 -1.65
CA PHE A 266 -2.62 -8.68 -1.51
C PHE A 266 -2.60 -10.13 -1.05
N THR A 267 -1.68 -10.90 -1.61
CA THR A 267 -1.34 -12.25 -1.15
C THR A 267 0.10 -12.26 -0.73
N GLU A 268 0.36 -12.90 0.41
CA GLU A 268 1.64 -12.88 1.08
C GLU A 268 2.23 -14.29 1.15
N LEU A 269 3.55 -14.32 1.24
CA LEU A 269 4.35 -15.51 1.48
C LEU A 269 5.43 -15.12 2.49
N GLY A 270 5.20 -15.48 3.75
CA GLY A 270 6.13 -15.34 4.85
C GLY A 270 7.17 -16.46 4.92
N ASP A 271 7.96 -16.43 6.00
CA ASP A 271 8.96 -17.45 6.34
C ASP A 271 9.97 -17.74 5.21
N LEU A 272 10.30 -16.73 4.39
CA LEU A 272 11.23 -16.89 3.28
C LEU A 272 12.68 -16.76 3.75
N CYS A 273 13.54 -17.59 3.18
CA CYS A 273 14.99 -17.54 3.43
C CYS A 273 15.72 -17.20 2.14
N LEU A 274 16.15 -15.94 2.01
CA LEU A 274 16.92 -15.51 0.85
C LEU A 274 18.38 -15.97 0.99
N ASN A 275 19.00 -16.34 -0.14
CA ASN A 275 20.35 -16.90 -0.20
C ASN A 275 20.54 -18.15 0.66
N GLU A 276 19.59 -19.09 0.60
CA GLU A 276 19.67 -20.34 1.35
C GLU A 276 20.95 -21.11 1.00
N GLN A 277 21.77 -21.42 2.01
CA GLN A 277 23.06 -22.12 1.83
C GLN A 277 23.18 -23.47 2.55
N ASP A 278 22.25 -23.80 3.46
CA ASP A 278 21.94 -25.11 4.05
C ASP A 278 21.22 -24.83 5.40
N ASP A 279 20.15 -25.57 5.69
CA ASP A 279 19.37 -25.63 6.95
C ASP A 279 18.22 -24.61 7.21
N GLY A 280 17.75 -23.87 6.20
CA GLY A 280 16.64 -22.91 6.38
C GLY A 280 17.00 -21.68 7.23
N CYS A 281 16.02 -20.83 7.53
CA CYS A 281 16.21 -19.67 8.40
C CYS A 281 16.45 -20.19 9.81
N VAL A 282 17.62 -19.89 10.39
CA VAL A 282 17.89 -20.24 11.78
C VAL A 282 17.03 -19.32 12.64
N GLU A 283 16.02 -19.89 13.31
CA GLU A 283 15.34 -19.20 14.41
C GLU A 283 16.36 -19.01 15.55
N ASP A 284 16.72 -17.76 15.84
CA ASP A 284 17.52 -17.39 17.02
C ASP A 284 16.63 -17.23 18.28
#